data_AF-A0A947NJ88-F1
#
_entry.id   AF-A0A947NJ88-F1
#
_cell.length_a   1.000
_cell.length_b   1.000
_cell.length_c   1.000
_cell.angle_alpha   90.00
_cell.angle_beta   90.00
_cell.angle_gamma   90.00
#
_symmetry.space_group_name_H-M   'P 1'
#
loop_
_entity.id
_entity.type
_entity.pdbx_description
1 polymer ?
#
loop_
_entity_poly.entity_id
_entity_poly.type
_entity_poly.pdbx_seq_one_letter_code
_entity_poly.pdbx_strand_id
1 'polypeptide(L)'
;MQLGASFGVQGTPATFINGYLVSGALPFANVAQVIDAVLAGEEPEFDFLRDPETGEINKVELSELPNVEWVGDENASVTIVEFSDFECPYCERFVPTVHQILDTYGDQIRFTFRHFPLSFHANAQKAAEAFECAKEQGKAMEMHDKLFGLTGAGTLSIDNFKKSAGELGLN
;
A
#
# COMPACT_ATOMS: atom_id res chain seq x y z
N MET A 1 -7.28 -3.30 11.43
CA MET A 1 -8.58 -2.84 10.90
C MET A 1 -9.00 -1.47 11.44
N GLN A 2 -9.05 -1.23 12.76
CA GLN A 2 -9.70 -0.02 13.31
C GLN A 2 -9.04 1.32 12.90
N LEU A 3 -7.74 1.31 12.59
CA LEU A 3 -6.97 2.52 12.29
C LEU A 3 -7.14 3.03 10.85
N GLY A 4 -7.22 2.17 9.83
CA GLY A 4 -7.53 2.64 8.47
C GLY A 4 -8.98 3.12 8.36
N ALA A 5 -9.91 2.44 9.04
CA ALA A 5 -11.33 2.78 9.02
C ALA A 5 -11.61 4.20 9.56
N SER A 6 -10.84 4.67 10.55
CA SER A 6 -10.97 6.05 11.05
C SER A 6 -10.55 7.13 10.04
N PHE A 7 -9.82 6.75 8.98
CA PHE A 7 -9.41 7.65 7.88
C PHE A 7 -10.29 7.48 6.63
N GLY A 8 -11.41 6.76 6.72
CA GLY A 8 -12.30 6.50 5.59
C GLY A 8 -11.86 5.34 4.70
N VAL A 9 -10.90 4.51 5.12
CA VAL A 9 -10.56 3.27 4.42
C VAL A 9 -11.65 2.24 4.67
N GLN A 10 -12.47 1.97 3.64
CA GLN A 10 -13.56 1.00 3.70
C GLN A 10 -13.21 -0.36 3.08
N GLY A 11 -12.09 -0.44 2.35
CA GLY A 11 -11.61 -1.64 1.68
C GLY A 11 -10.15 -1.49 1.24
N THR A 12 -9.60 -2.51 0.60
CA THR A 12 -8.21 -2.53 0.13
C THR A 12 -8.11 -2.89 -1.35
N PRO A 13 -7.11 -2.37 -2.08
CA PRO A 13 -6.10 -1.43 -1.60
C PRO A 13 -6.70 -0.03 -1.43
N ALA A 14 -6.15 0.75 -0.50
CA ALA A 14 -6.49 2.15 -0.31
C ALA A 14 -5.21 2.94 -0.07
N THR A 15 -4.93 3.91 -0.93
CA THR A 15 -3.66 4.62 -0.94
C THR A 15 -3.88 6.08 -0.60
N PHE A 16 -3.13 6.62 0.36
CA PHE A 16 -3.08 8.06 0.58
C PHE A 16 -1.87 8.64 -0.12
N ILE A 17 -2.06 9.68 -0.92
CA ILE A 17 -0.98 10.43 -1.60
C ILE A 17 -1.01 11.85 -1.05
N ASN A 18 -0.01 12.26 -0.27
CA ASN A 18 -0.03 13.50 0.52
C ASN A 18 -1.37 13.74 1.26
N GLY A 19 -1.98 12.66 1.75
CA GLY A 19 -3.25 12.71 2.48
C GLY A 19 -4.50 12.52 1.62
N TYR A 20 -4.44 12.62 0.29
CA TYR A 20 -5.61 12.35 -0.58
C TYR A 20 -5.85 10.86 -0.69
N LEU A 21 -7.07 10.42 -0.35
CA LEU A 21 -7.47 9.03 -0.46
C LEU A 21 -7.73 8.65 -1.93
N VAL A 22 -6.92 7.75 -2.43
CA VAL A 22 -7.10 6.99 -3.67
C VAL A 22 -7.62 5.61 -3.30
N SER A 23 -8.93 5.41 -3.47
CA SER A 23 -9.58 4.15 -3.12
C SER A 23 -9.51 3.13 -4.27
N GLY A 24 -9.04 1.92 -3.97
CA GLY A 24 -9.00 0.81 -4.91
C GLY A 24 -7.73 0.71 -5.76
N ALA A 25 -7.67 -0.36 -6.54
CA ALA A 25 -6.55 -0.68 -7.41
C ALA A 25 -6.61 0.11 -8.72
N LEU A 26 -6.37 1.43 -8.65
CA LEU A 26 -6.43 2.28 -9.85
C LEU A 26 -5.24 2.03 -10.79
N PRO A 27 -5.42 2.21 -12.12
CA PRO A 27 -4.32 2.18 -13.06
C PRO A 27 -3.26 3.24 -12.75
N PHE A 28 -2.00 2.97 -13.13
CA PHE A 28 -0.89 3.91 -13.00
C PHE A 28 -1.22 5.33 -13.47
N ALA A 29 -1.87 5.48 -14.63
CA ALA A 29 -2.20 6.80 -15.18
C ALA A 29 -3.04 7.65 -14.24
N ASN A 30 -4.00 7.05 -13.52
CA ASN A 30 -4.83 7.78 -12.55
C ASN A 30 -4.02 8.18 -11.32
N VAL A 31 -3.18 7.27 -10.82
CA VAL A 31 -2.36 7.53 -9.63
C VAL A 31 -1.31 8.61 -9.93
N ALA A 32 -0.68 8.54 -11.11
CA ALA A 32 0.27 9.51 -11.60
C ALA A 32 -0.33 10.93 -11.65
N GLN A 33 -1.57 11.08 -12.11
CA GLN A 33 -2.26 12.39 -12.12
C GLN A 33 -2.32 13.03 -10.73
N VAL A 34 -2.54 12.23 -9.68
CA VAL A 34 -2.58 12.73 -8.29
C VAL A 34 -1.18 13.13 -7.83
N ILE A 35 -0.18 12.29 -8.10
CA ILE A 35 1.22 12.56 -7.74
C ILE A 35 1.71 13.83 -8.43
N ASP A 36 1.44 13.99 -9.72
CA ASP A 36 1.87 15.14 -10.52
C ASP A 36 1.24 16.45 -10.01
N ALA A 37 -0.07 16.44 -9.70
CA ALA A 37 -0.76 17.59 -9.13
C ALA A 37 -0.14 18.00 -7.77
N VAL A 38 0.09 17.01 -6.89
CA VAL A 38 0.73 17.25 -5.59
C VAL A 38 2.16 17.79 -5.74
N LEU A 39 2.95 17.26 -6.68
CA LEU A 39 4.29 17.76 -6.99
C LEU A 39 4.28 19.19 -7.52
N ALA A 40 3.24 19.57 -8.26
CA ALA A 40 3.03 20.93 -8.73
C ALA A 40 2.54 21.90 -7.63
N GLY A 41 2.22 21.40 -6.43
CA GLY A 41 1.61 22.18 -5.36
C GLY A 41 0.12 22.50 -5.62
N GLU A 42 -0.53 21.73 -6.48
CA GLU A 42 -1.95 21.84 -6.82
C GLU A 42 -2.80 20.88 -5.98
N GLU A 43 -4.05 21.25 -5.71
CA GLU A 43 -5.03 20.38 -5.06
C GLU A 43 -5.62 19.44 -6.14
N PRO A 44 -5.49 18.10 -6.01
CA PRO A 44 -6.08 17.15 -6.96
C PRO A 44 -7.62 17.14 -6.87
N GLU A 45 -8.30 17.43 -7.99
CA GLU A 45 -9.77 17.48 -8.05
C GLU A 45 -10.38 16.46 -9.04
N PHE A 46 -9.79 15.26 -9.15
CA PHE A 46 -10.25 14.25 -10.09
C PHE A 46 -11.50 13.51 -9.61
N ASP A 47 -12.42 13.17 -10.54
CA ASP A 47 -13.68 12.49 -10.21
C ASP A 47 -13.48 11.14 -9.51
N PHE A 48 -12.41 10.41 -9.80
CA PHE A 48 -12.10 9.13 -9.16
C PHE A 48 -11.61 9.25 -7.71
N LEU A 49 -11.34 10.46 -7.22
CA LEU A 49 -11.03 10.74 -5.81
C LEU A 49 -12.29 11.03 -4.99
N ARG A 50 -13.43 11.27 -5.65
CA ARG A 50 -14.67 11.61 -4.98
C ARG A 50 -15.31 10.36 -4.41
N ASP A 51 -15.70 10.45 -3.15
CA ASP A 51 -16.53 9.43 -2.52
C ASP A 51 -17.86 9.32 -3.29
N PRO A 52 -18.29 8.09 -3.67
CA PRO A 52 -19.48 7.91 -4.50
C PRO A 52 -20.79 8.26 -3.77
N GLU A 53 -20.80 8.30 -2.44
CA GLU A 53 -21.97 8.63 -1.64
C GLU A 53 -22.07 10.13 -1.36
N THR A 54 -20.94 10.78 -1.01
CA THR A 54 -20.92 12.20 -0.63
C THR A 54 -20.51 13.15 -1.74
N GLY A 55 -19.75 12.67 -2.75
CA GLY A 55 -19.13 13.49 -3.79
C GLY A 55 -17.91 14.29 -3.33
N GLU A 56 -17.52 14.13 -2.06
CA GLU A 56 -16.40 14.84 -1.44
C GLU A 56 -15.07 14.10 -1.67
N ILE A 57 -13.97 14.86 -1.72
CA ILE A 57 -12.62 14.29 -1.75
C ILE A 57 -12.16 14.12 -0.31
N ASN A 58 -11.83 12.89 0.08
CA ASN A 58 -11.32 12.61 1.41
C ASN A 58 -9.81 12.91 1.47
N LYS A 59 -9.44 13.88 2.31
CA LYS A 59 -8.06 14.26 2.60
C LYS A 59 -7.82 14.18 4.10
N VAL A 60 -6.75 13.49 4.51
CA VAL A 60 -6.32 13.38 5.90
C VAL A 60 -4.96 14.04 6.09
N GLU A 61 -4.71 14.57 7.28
CA GLU A 61 -3.39 15.12 7.60
C GLU A 61 -2.37 13.99 7.73
N LEU A 62 -1.21 14.13 7.10
CA LEU A 62 -0.18 13.08 7.13
C LEU A 62 0.30 12.75 8.55
N SER A 63 0.25 13.71 9.48
CA SER A 63 0.59 13.50 10.90
C SER A 63 -0.44 12.65 11.65
N GLU A 64 -1.66 12.54 11.13
CA GLU A 64 -2.69 11.66 11.70
C GLU A 64 -2.50 10.22 11.23
N LEU A 65 -1.89 10.04 10.05
CA LEU A 65 -1.52 8.70 9.59
C LEU A 65 -0.50 8.10 10.58
N PRO A 66 -0.75 6.88 11.05
CA PRO A 66 -0.01 6.30 12.16
C PRO A 66 1.48 6.15 11.87
N ASN A 67 2.35 6.21 12.89
CA ASN A 67 3.82 6.15 12.75
C ASN A 67 4.29 5.25 11.61
N VAL A 68 5.04 5.86 10.71
CA VAL A 68 5.30 5.43 9.33
C VAL A 68 6.80 5.23 9.19
N GLU A 69 7.19 3.98 9.03
CA GLU A 69 8.55 3.63 8.59
C GLU A 69 8.53 3.72 7.06
N TRP A 70 9.38 4.57 6.50
CA TRP A 70 9.39 4.91 5.09
C TRP A 70 10.44 4.12 4.33
N VAL A 71 10.08 3.72 3.11
CA VAL A 71 11.02 3.36 2.05
C VAL A 71 11.18 4.58 1.15
N GLY A 72 12.43 4.95 0.83
CA GLY A 72 12.76 6.12 0.02
C GLY A 72 13.40 7.26 0.82
N ASP A 73 13.52 8.44 0.21
CA ASP A 73 14.05 9.64 0.88
C ASP A 73 13.04 10.15 1.92
N GLU A 74 13.45 10.27 3.19
CA GLU A 74 12.60 10.81 4.25
C GLU A 74 12.12 12.25 3.96
N ASN A 75 12.84 12.99 3.10
CA ASN A 75 12.54 14.35 2.67
C ASN A 75 11.80 14.43 1.31
N ALA A 76 11.39 13.28 0.76
CA ALA A 76 10.61 13.22 -0.46
C ALA A 76 9.37 14.13 -0.39
N SER A 77 9.09 14.85 -1.47
CA SER A 77 7.96 15.79 -1.55
C SER A 77 6.61 15.09 -1.58
N VAL A 78 6.59 13.82 -2.02
CA VAL A 78 5.38 13.00 -2.09
C VAL A 78 5.47 11.86 -1.09
N THR A 79 4.42 11.73 -0.30
CA THR A 79 4.22 10.72 0.72
C THR A 79 3.11 9.78 0.30
N ILE A 80 3.41 8.50 0.16
CA ILE A 80 2.44 7.47 -0.21
C ILE A 80 2.28 6.48 0.94
N VAL A 81 1.05 6.32 1.43
CA VAL A 81 0.67 5.35 2.46
C VAL A 81 -0.36 4.39 1.89
N GLU A 82 0.03 3.15 1.61
CA GLU A 82 -0.89 2.13 1.10
C GLU A 82 -1.40 1.26 2.25
N PHE A 83 -2.71 1.25 2.47
CA PHE A 83 -3.41 0.24 3.26
C PHE A 83 -3.78 -0.94 2.37
N SER A 84 -3.26 -2.12 2.74
CA SER A 84 -3.28 -3.27 1.86
C SER A 84 -3.36 -4.58 2.64
N ASP A 85 -3.81 -5.62 1.96
CA ASP A 85 -4.06 -6.94 2.51
C ASP A 85 -3.45 -7.98 1.56
N PHE A 86 -2.51 -8.77 2.07
CA PHE A 86 -1.80 -9.76 1.25
C PHE A 86 -2.70 -10.82 0.63
N GLU A 87 -3.86 -11.14 1.22
CA GLU A 87 -4.81 -12.12 0.68
C GLU A 87 -5.85 -11.47 -0.25
N CYS A 88 -5.86 -10.13 -0.37
CA CYS A 88 -6.77 -9.42 -1.25
C CYS A 88 -6.32 -9.50 -2.72
N PRO A 89 -7.15 -10.04 -3.63
CA PRO A 89 -6.81 -10.13 -5.05
C PRO A 89 -6.73 -8.76 -5.74
N TYR A 90 -7.38 -7.72 -5.21
CA TYR A 90 -7.24 -6.37 -5.76
C TYR A 90 -5.92 -5.71 -5.33
N CYS A 91 -5.43 -6.01 -4.12
CA CYS A 91 -4.12 -5.55 -3.67
C CYS A 91 -3.01 -6.18 -4.52
N GLU A 92 -3.11 -7.49 -4.77
CA GLU A 92 -2.19 -8.19 -5.68
C GLU A 92 -2.15 -7.54 -7.08
N ARG A 93 -3.32 -7.23 -7.67
CA ARG A 93 -3.40 -6.55 -8.96
C ARG A 93 -2.85 -5.12 -8.96
N PHE A 94 -2.72 -4.49 -7.80
CA PHE A 94 -2.21 -3.14 -7.66
C PHE A 94 -0.67 -3.08 -7.56
N VAL A 95 -0.02 -4.19 -7.18
CA VAL A 95 1.44 -4.27 -7.06
C VAL A 95 2.19 -3.75 -8.29
N PRO A 96 1.82 -4.08 -9.55
CA PRO A 96 2.50 -3.52 -10.72
C PRO A 96 2.40 -1.99 -10.82
N THR A 97 1.26 -1.41 -10.42
CA THR A 97 1.09 0.05 -10.37
C THR A 97 2.03 0.66 -9.33
N VAL A 98 2.14 0.06 -8.14
CA VAL A 98 3.05 0.52 -7.08
C VAL A 98 4.51 0.47 -7.57
N HIS A 99 4.93 -0.62 -8.19
CA HIS A 99 6.29 -0.73 -8.74
C HIS A 99 6.55 0.34 -9.81
N GLN A 100 5.59 0.55 -10.71
CA GLN A 100 5.73 1.58 -11.74
C GLN A 100 5.81 2.99 -11.14
N ILE A 101 5.09 3.27 -10.05
CA ILE A 101 5.19 4.55 -9.32
C ILE A 101 6.58 4.73 -8.73
N LEU A 102 7.07 3.72 -8.00
CA LEU A 102 8.39 3.77 -7.37
C LEU A 102 9.51 3.94 -8.43
N ASP A 103 9.41 3.23 -9.56
CA ASP A 103 10.37 3.33 -10.66
C ASP A 103 10.31 4.69 -11.39
N THR A 104 9.12 5.28 -11.55
CA THR A 104 8.94 6.52 -12.33
C THR A 104 9.37 7.75 -11.55
N TYR A 105 9.03 7.83 -10.27
CA TYR A 105 9.22 9.03 -9.46
C TYR A 105 10.44 8.96 -8.53
N GLY A 106 10.95 7.75 -8.27
CA GLY A 106 12.18 7.51 -7.50
C GLY A 106 12.24 8.32 -6.21
N ASP A 107 13.31 9.12 -6.08
CA ASP A 107 13.61 9.92 -4.88
C ASP A 107 12.57 11.01 -4.55
N GLN A 108 11.61 11.28 -5.46
CA GLN A 108 10.52 12.23 -5.19
C GLN A 108 9.44 11.64 -4.27
N ILE A 109 9.45 10.32 -4.06
CA ILE A 109 8.46 9.58 -3.27
C ILE A 109 9.12 8.94 -2.04
N ARG A 110 8.41 9.03 -0.92
CA ARG A 110 8.53 8.08 0.19
C ARG A 110 7.27 7.25 0.28
N PHE A 111 7.43 5.94 0.40
CA PHE A 111 6.36 4.97 0.39
C PHE A 111 6.35 4.18 1.69
N THR A 112 5.17 3.85 2.19
CA THR A 112 5.00 2.90 3.28
C THR A 112 3.77 2.03 3.04
N PHE A 113 3.91 0.78 3.45
CA PHE A 113 2.88 -0.25 3.36
C PHE A 113 2.27 -0.47 4.74
N ARG A 114 0.93 -0.52 4.84
CA ARG A 114 0.18 -0.71 6.08
C ARG A 114 -0.77 -1.88 5.98
N HIS A 115 -0.58 -2.81 6.90
CA HIS A 115 -1.45 -3.98 6.99
C HIS A 115 -2.88 -3.60 7.37
N PHE A 116 -3.80 -4.00 6.50
CA PHE A 116 -5.23 -3.93 6.75
C PHE A 116 -5.86 -5.31 6.54
N PRO A 117 -5.51 -6.32 7.37
CA PRO A 117 -6.05 -7.66 7.23
C PRO A 117 -7.56 -7.63 7.45
N LEU A 118 -8.32 -8.01 6.42
CA LEU A 118 -9.77 -8.07 6.46
C LEU A 118 -10.20 -9.31 7.26
N SER A 119 -11.27 -9.19 8.05
CA SER A 119 -11.71 -10.25 8.97
C SER A 119 -12.06 -11.58 8.30
N PHE A 120 -12.36 -11.55 7.00
CA PHE A 120 -12.68 -12.72 6.19
C PHE A 120 -11.46 -13.30 5.44
N HIS A 121 -10.28 -12.72 5.58
CA HIS A 121 -9.03 -13.21 5.03
C HIS A 121 -8.21 -13.91 6.12
N ALA A 122 -8.30 -15.24 6.16
CA ALA A 122 -7.76 -16.05 7.25
C ALA A 122 -6.22 -16.05 7.32
N ASN A 123 -5.55 -15.85 6.19
CA ASN A 123 -4.09 -15.86 6.07
C ASN A 123 -3.49 -14.45 6.08
N ALA A 124 -4.28 -13.41 5.83
CA ALA A 124 -3.80 -12.01 5.75
C ALA A 124 -3.00 -11.57 6.97
N GLN A 125 -3.47 -11.86 8.19
CA GLN A 125 -2.75 -11.50 9.41
C GLN A 125 -1.39 -12.23 9.51
N LYS A 126 -1.33 -13.51 9.13
CA LYS A 126 -0.09 -14.29 9.18
C LYS A 126 0.89 -13.89 8.08
N ALA A 127 0.40 -13.47 6.91
CA ALA A 127 1.22 -12.88 5.87
C ALA A 127 1.81 -11.53 6.33
N ALA A 128 1.00 -10.69 6.99
CA ALA A 128 1.47 -9.44 7.59
C ALA A 128 2.58 -9.66 8.64
N GLU A 129 2.41 -10.63 9.54
CA GLU A 129 3.47 -11.03 10.49
C GLU A 129 4.76 -11.46 9.75
N ALA A 130 4.65 -12.25 8.69
CA ALA A 130 5.81 -12.67 7.89
C ALA A 130 6.52 -11.50 7.19
N PHE A 131 5.76 -10.52 6.68
CA PHE A 131 6.30 -9.28 6.12
C PHE A 131 7.05 -8.47 7.18
N GLU A 132 6.48 -8.25 8.36
CA GLU A 132 7.14 -7.50 9.43
C GLU A 132 8.45 -8.18 9.87
N CYS A 133 8.46 -9.51 10.01
CA CYS A 133 9.69 -10.26 10.28
C CYS A 133 10.77 -10.11 9.18
N ALA A 134 10.36 -10.03 7.91
CA ALA A 134 11.28 -9.78 6.81
C ALA A 134 11.77 -8.33 6.78
N LYS A 135 10.89 -7.37 7.11
CA LYS A 135 11.22 -5.96 7.20
C LYS A 135 12.27 -5.69 8.27
N GLU A 136 12.14 -6.29 9.45
CA GLU A 136 13.16 -6.22 10.51
C GLU A 136 14.55 -6.71 10.06
N GLN A 137 14.59 -7.51 8.99
CA GLN A 137 15.81 -8.07 8.40
C GLN A 137 16.20 -7.39 7.07
N GLY A 138 15.58 -6.26 6.72
CA GLY A 138 15.90 -5.49 5.51
C GLY A 138 15.42 -6.13 4.20
N LYS A 139 14.39 -7.00 4.27
CA LYS A 139 13.83 -7.76 3.14
C LYS A 139 12.34 -7.55 2.94
N ALA A 140 11.85 -6.35 3.29
CA ALA A 140 10.44 -5.99 3.24
C ALA A 140 9.86 -6.17 1.84
N MET A 141 10.47 -5.55 0.83
CA MET A 141 9.95 -5.56 -0.55
C MET A 141 10.05 -6.95 -1.19
N GLU A 142 11.13 -7.69 -0.94
CA GLU A 142 11.25 -9.05 -1.47
C GLU A 142 10.21 -10.00 -0.84
N MET A 143 9.90 -9.84 0.45
CA MET A 143 8.83 -10.61 1.08
C MET A 143 7.44 -10.15 0.60
N HIS A 144 7.23 -8.85 0.43
CA HIS A 144 6.00 -8.30 -0.16
C HIS A 144 5.68 -8.96 -1.50
N ASP A 145 6.65 -9.00 -2.40
CA ASP A 145 6.47 -9.58 -3.74
C ASP A 145 6.22 -11.09 -3.69
N LYS A 146 6.91 -11.80 -2.78
CA LYS A 146 6.66 -13.22 -2.54
C LYS A 146 5.24 -13.47 -2.05
N LEU A 147 4.77 -12.72 -1.06
CA LEU A 147 3.43 -12.88 -0.48
C LEU A 147 2.34 -12.60 -1.52
N PHE A 148 2.43 -11.50 -2.27
CA PHE A 148 1.47 -11.22 -3.33
C PHE A 148 1.55 -12.21 -4.48
N GLY A 149 2.74 -12.70 -4.83
CA GLY A 149 2.91 -13.79 -5.80
C GLY A 149 2.20 -15.09 -5.36
N LEU A 150 2.24 -15.42 -4.06
CA LEU A 150 1.49 -16.55 -3.51
C LEU A 150 -0.03 -16.35 -3.61
N THR A 151 -0.52 -15.12 -3.39
CA THR A 151 -1.93 -14.77 -3.57
C THR A 151 -2.38 -14.88 -5.01
N GLY A 152 -1.61 -14.34 -5.96
CA GLY A 152 -1.88 -14.51 -7.40
C GLY A 152 -1.90 -15.98 -7.83
N ALA A 153 -1.09 -16.82 -7.19
CA ALA A 153 -1.07 -18.26 -7.40
C ALA A 153 -2.17 -19.04 -6.63
N GLY A 154 -2.93 -18.39 -5.73
CA GLY A 154 -3.92 -19.05 -4.88
C GLY A 154 -3.32 -20.00 -3.84
N THR A 155 -2.09 -19.72 -3.39
CA THR A 155 -1.31 -20.60 -2.49
C THR A 155 -0.81 -19.89 -1.22
N LEU A 156 -1.39 -18.73 -0.90
CA LEU A 156 -1.07 -17.97 0.31
C LEU A 156 -1.36 -18.82 1.57
N SER A 157 -0.30 -19.27 2.25
CA SER A 157 -0.40 -20.13 3.43
C SER A 157 0.88 -20.05 4.28
N ILE A 158 0.76 -20.38 5.57
CA ILE A 158 1.88 -20.34 6.52
C ILE A 158 3.10 -21.16 6.05
N ASP A 159 2.87 -22.33 5.45
CA ASP A 159 3.96 -23.17 4.96
C ASP A 159 4.73 -22.50 3.82
N ASN A 160 4.01 -21.82 2.91
CA ASN A 160 4.64 -21.07 1.83
C ASN A 160 5.29 -19.76 2.31
N PHE A 161 4.84 -19.17 3.43
CA PHE A 161 5.54 -18.04 4.06
C PHE A 161 6.91 -18.47 4.56
N LYS A 162 6.97 -19.61 5.26
CA LYS A 162 8.25 -20.18 5.75
C LYS A 162 9.17 -20.55 4.60
N LYS A 163 8.64 -21.13 3.52
CA LYS A 163 9.40 -21.41 2.31
C LYS A 163 9.99 -20.13 1.71
N SER A 164 9.17 -19.09 1.56
CA SER A 164 9.61 -17.79 1.04
C SER A 164 10.67 -17.16 1.94
N ALA A 165 10.50 -17.22 3.27
CA ALA A 165 11.49 -16.75 4.24
C ALA A 165 12.83 -17.49 4.08
N GLY A 166 12.81 -18.81 3.89
CA GLY A 166 14.01 -19.61 3.62
C GLY A 166 14.68 -19.25 2.30
N GLU A 167 13.91 -18.99 1.24
CA GLU A 167 14.42 -18.53 -0.06
C GLU A 167 15.06 -17.13 0.02
N LEU A 168 14.57 -16.28 0.92
CA LEU A 168 15.10 -14.94 1.18
C LEU A 168 16.27 -14.92 2.18
N GLY A 169 16.60 -16.07 2.79
CA GLY A 169 17.69 -16.18 3.77
C GLY A 169 17.39 -15.51 5.12
N LEU A 170 16.11 -15.46 5.51
CA LEU A 170 15.68 -14.91 6.81
C LEU A 170 15.98 -15.90 7.94
N ASN A 171 16.32 -15.38 9.12
CA ASN A 171 16.61 -16.15 10.33
C ASN A 171 15.42 -16.26 11.28
#